data_AF-X0Z9X4-F1
#
_entry.id   AF-X0Z9X4-F1
#
_cell.length_a   1.000
_cell.length_b   1.000
_cell.length_c   1.000
_cell.angle_alpha   90.00
_cell.angle_beta   90.00
_cell.angle_gamma   90.00
#
_symmetry.space_group_name_H-M   'P 1'
#
loop_
_entity.id
_entity.type
_entity.pdbx_description
1 polymer ?
#
loop_
_entity_poly.entity_id
_entity_poly.type
_entity_poly.pdbx_seq_one_letter_code
_entity_poly.pdbx_strand_id
1 'polypeptide(L)' 'QAAVAIEKTELIVRTKIIQEELDTRKKTERAKGILMEEKNINESEAFSLIRKSSMDKRISMKEIAEAIILSYEIRQIK' A
#
# COMPACT_ATOMS: atom_id res chain seq x y z
N GLN A 1 -5.69 -36.77 9.65
CA GLN A 1 -4.76 -35.71 10.11
C GLN A 1 -4.17 -34.91 8.94
N ALA A 2 -3.72 -35.54 7.85
CA ALA A 2 -3.22 -34.82 6.66
C ALA A 2 -4.24 -33.88 5.98
N ALA A 3 -5.49 -34.33 5.77
CA ALA A 3 -6.53 -33.50 5.14
C ALA A 3 -6.85 -32.21 5.92
N VAL A 4 -6.99 -32.32 7.25
CA VAL A 4 -7.24 -31.18 8.15
C VAL A 4 -6.06 -30.19 8.16
N ALA A 5 -4.82 -30.69 8.06
CA ALA A 5 -3.64 -29.84 7.98
C ALA A 5 -3.55 -29.06 6.65
N ILE A 6 -4.00 -29.66 5.55
CA ILE A 6 -4.08 -29.01 4.23
C ILE A 6 -5.10 -27.88 4.26
N GLU A 7 -6.32 -28.15 4.74
CA GLU A 7 -7.39 -27.16 4.87
C GLU A 7 -6.98 -26.00 5.79
N LYS A 8 -6.38 -26.30 6.94
CA LYS A 8 -5.84 -25.29 7.85
C LYS A 8 -4.81 -24.39 7.16
N THR A 9 -3.92 -24.97 6.36
CA THR A 9 -2.90 -24.21 5.62
C THR A 9 -3.54 -23.31 4.56
N GLU A 10 -4.53 -23.82 3.82
CA GLU A 10 -5.26 -23.04 2.82
C GLU A 10 -5.95 -21.82 3.45
N LEU A 11 -6.62 -22.01 4.58
CA LEU A 11 -7.28 -20.92 5.33
C LEU A 11 -6.26 -19.89 5.84
N ILE A 12 -5.11 -20.33 6.33
CA ILE A 12 -4.03 -19.42 6.77
C ILE A 12 -3.48 -18.62 5.58
N VAL A 13 -3.32 -19.24 4.42
CA VAL A 13 -2.85 -18.55 3.21
C VAL A 13 -3.88 -17.52 2.75
N ARG A 14 -5.17 -17.88 2.68
CA ARG A 14 -6.25 -16.94 2.32
C ARG A 14 -6.32 -15.75 3.26
N THR A 15 -6.26 -15.99 4.57
CA THR A 15 -6.30 -14.91 5.56
C THR A 15 -5.10 -13.96 5.42
N LYS A 16 -3.90 -14.48 5.16
CA LYS A 16 -2.71 -13.66 4.90
C LYS A 16 -2.85 -12.79 3.64
N ILE A 17 -3.32 -13.37 2.53
CA ILE A 17 -3.51 -12.62 1.27
C ILE A 17 -4.48 -11.45 1.48
N ILE A 18 -5.64 -11.72 2.11
CA ILE A 18 -6.64 -10.68 2.39
C ILE A 18 -6.05 -9.60 3.29
N GLN A 19 -5.29 -9.97 4.31
CA GLN A 19 -4.66 -9.01 5.21
C GLN A 19 -3.65 -8.13 4.46
N GLU A 20 -2.84 -8.71 3.57
CA GLU A 20 -1.88 -7.97 2.76
C GLU A 20 -2.54 -7.01 1.78
N GLU A 21 -3.65 -7.40 1.15
CA GLU A 21 -4.45 -6.52 0.30
C GLU A 21 -5.04 -5.34 1.08
N LEU A 22 -5.60 -5.60 2.26
CA LEU A 22 -6.15 -4.56 3.13
C LEU A 22 -5.08 -3.58 3.59
N ASP A 23 -3.93 -4.08 3.99
CA ASP A 23 -2.79 -3.24 4.38
C ASP A 23 -2.31 -2.38 3.21
N THR A 24 -2.25 -2.97 2.02
CA THR A 24 -1.89 -2.23 0.80
C THR A 24 -2.89 -1.10 0.51
N ARG A 25 -4.19 -1.36 0.64
CA ARG A 25 -5.22 -0.32 0.47
C ARG A 25 -5.05 0.78 1.51
N LYS A 26 -4.93 0.45 2.81
CA LYS A 26 -4.75 1.44 3.87
C LYS A 26 -3.54 2.34 3.63
N LYS A 27 -2.40 1.76 3.25
CA LYS A 27 -1.18 2.52 2.95
C LYS A 27 -1.36 3.40 1.72
N THR A 28 -2.01 2.89 0.68
CA THR A 28 -2.31 3.66 -0.54
C THR A 28 -3.21 4.86 -0.25
N GLU A 29 -4.29 4.68 0.53
CA GLU A 29 -5.17 5.78 0.93
C GLU A 29 -4.43 6.85 1.72
N ARG A 30 -3.60 6.45 2.69
CA ARG A 30 -2.78 7.39 3.47
C ARG A 30 -1.79 8.15 2.60
N ALA A 31 -1.11 7.46 1.67
CA ALA A 31 -0.20 8.10 0.73
C ALA A 31 -0.91 9.09 -0.20
N LYS A 32 -2.14 8.78 -0.65
CA LYS A 32 -2.97 9.72 -1.42
C LYS A 32 -3.27 10.97 -0.60
N GLY A 33 -3.72 10.84 0.65
CA GLY A 33 -4.00 11.98 1.53
C GLY A 33 -2.80 12.92 1.68
N ILE A 34 -1.61 12.34 1.92
CA ILE A 34 -0.36 13.10 1.99
C ILE A 34 -0.08 13.84 0.67
N LEU A 35 -0.22 13.18 -0.47
CA LEU A 35 0.01 13.81 -1.77
C LEU A 35 -1.01 14.91 -2.09
N MET A 36 -2.26 14.71 -1.69
CA MET A 36 -3.32 15.71 -1.84
C MET A 36 -2.98 16.97 -1.03
N GLU A 37 -2.54 16.83 0.22
CA GLU A 37 -2.13 17.95 1.07
C GLU A 37 -0.87 18.64 0.55
N GLU A 38 0.19 17.88 0.24
CA GLU A 38 1.50 18.44 -0.13
C GLU A 38 1.53 19.06 -1.53
N LYS A 39 0.74 18.52 -2.47
CA LYS A 39 0.73 18.98 -3.87
C LYS A 39 -0.54 19.72 -4.26
N ASN A 40 -1.51 19.82 -3.36
CA ASN A 40 -2.82 20.44 -3.61
C ASN A 40 -3.52 19.86 -4.85
N ILE A 41 -3.53 18.54 -4.94
CA ILE A 41 -4.10 17.76 -6.05
C ILE A 41 -5.32 16.98 -5.57
N ASN A 42 -6.16 16.55 -6.51
CA ASN A 42 -7.31 15.70 -6.16
C ASN A 42 -6.91 14.22 -5.98
N GLU A 43 -7.84 13.42 -5.47
CA GLU A 43 -7.61 12.00 -5.19
C GLU A 43 -7.22 11.18 -6.42
N SER A 44 -7.84 11.46 -7.57
CA SER A 44 -7.57 10.75 -8.83
C SER A 44 -6.15 11.04 -9.35
N GLU A 45 -5.71 12.29 -9.22
CA GLU A 45 -4.35 12.71 -9.55
C GLU A 45 -3.33 12.08 -8.61
N ALA A 46 -3.60 12.05 -7.31
CA ALA A 46 -2.75 11.40 -6.32
C ALA A 46 -2.60 9.90 -6.60
N PHE A 47 -3.70 9.20 -6.89
CA PHE A 47 -3.67 7.79 -7.27
C PHE A 47 -2.87 7.57 -8.56
N SER A 48 -3.09 8.42 -9.57
CA SER A 48 -2.39 8.36 -10.85
C SER A 48 -0.89 8.55 -10.69
N LEU A 49 -0.45 9.43 -9.78
CA LEU A 49 0.96 9.64 -9.45
C LEU A 49 1.58 8.42 -8.78
N ILE A 50 0.90 7.81 -7.80
CA ILE A 50 1.38 6.58 -7.15
C ILE A 50 1.51 5.46 -8.19
N ARG A 51 0.49 5.27 -9.02
CA ARG A 51 0.47 4.27 -10.09
C ARG A 51 1.58 4.49 -11.11
N LYS A 52 1.75 5.72 -11.58
CA LYS A 52 2.82 6.08 -12.52
C LYS A 52 4.19 5.80 -11.90
N SER A 53 4.39 6.21 -10.64
CA SER A 53 5.66 5.98 -9.93
C SER A 53 5.95 4.49 -9.74
N SER A 54 4.93 3.66 -9.48
CA SER A 54 5.05 2.21 -9.41
C SER A 54 5.50 1.62 -10.75
N MET A 55 4.89 2.05 -11.87
CA MET A 55 5.25 1.58 -13.21
C MET A 55 6.67 2.02 -13.61
N ASP A 56 7.00 3.29 -13.40
CA ASP A 56 8.29 3.86 -13.78
C ASP A 56 9.45 3.21 -13.01
N LYS A 57 9.23 2.92 -11.72
CA LYS A 57 10.25 2.31 -10.84
C LYS A 57 10.19 0.79 -10.77
N ARG A 58 9.19 0.16 -11.40
CA ARG A 58 8.94 -1.30 -11.38
C ARG A 58 8.89 -1.88 -9.96
N ILE A 59 8.29 -1.14 -9.03
CA ILE A 59 8.06 -1.59 -7.65
C ILE A 59 6.58 -1.57 -7.33
N SER A 60 6.17 -2.30 -6.30
CA SER A 60 4.75 -2.43 -5.97
C SER A 60 4.12 -1.11 -5.54
N MET A 61 2.82 -0.96 -5.76
CA MET A 61 2.04 0.19 -5.26
C MET A 61 2.19 0.37 -3.74
N LYS A 62 2.28 -0.74 -3.00
CA LYS A 62 2.49 -0.76 -1.56
C LYS A 62 3.82 -0.10 -1.17
N GLU A 63 4.91 -0.47 -1.83
CA GLU A 63 6.23 0.09 -1.55
C GLU A 63 6.31 1.59 -1.90
N ILE A 64 5.68 2.01 -3.00
CA ILE A 64 5.59 3.45 -3.33
C ILE A 64 4.81 4.19 -2.24
N ALA A 65 3.68 3.65 -1.80
CA ALA A 65 2.86 4.27 -0.76
C ALA A 65 3.64 4.36 0.57
N GLU A 66 4.35 3.31 0.96
CA GLU A 66 5.24 3.29 2.13
C GLU A 66 6.35 4.34 2.02
N ALA A 67 7.00 4.45 0.85
CA ALA A 67 8.05 5.44 0.62
C ALA A 67 7.53 6.88 0.74
N ILE A 68 6.31 7.16 0.25
CA ILE A 68 5.67 8.47 0.38
C ILE A 68 5.40 8.78 1.85
N ILE A 69 4.80 7.84 2.60
CA ILE A 69 4.48 8.02 4.01
C ILE A 69 5.76 8.25 4.82
N LEU A 70 6.77 7.41 4.64
CA LEU A 70 8.05 7.53 5.34
C LEU A 70 8.73 8.87 5.03
N SER A 71 8.74 9.27 3.76
CA SER A 71 9.32 10.55 3.34
C SER A 71 8.63 11.73 4.01
N TYR A 72 7.30 11.67 4.17
CA TYR A 72 6.53 12.68 4.87
C TYR A 72 6.82 12.68 6.38
N GLU A 73 6.81 11.52 7.02
CA GLU A 73 7.13 11.38 8.46
C GLU A 73 8.52 11.94 8.79
N ILE A 74 9.53 11.66 7.96
CA ILE A 74 10.89 12.20 8.12
C ILE A 74 10.90 13.73 8.01
N ARG A 75 10.08 14.33 7.13
CA ARG A 75 10.00 15.80 7.01
C ARG A 75 9.37 16.45 8.23
N GLN A 76 8.38 15.80 8.85
CA GLN A 76 7.65 16.33 10.02
C GLN A 76 8.46 16.25 11.34
N ILE A 77 9.50 15.43 11.39
CA ILE A 77 10.37 15.31 12.59
C ILE A 77 11.37 16.47 12.68
N LYS A 78 11.63 17.19 11.57
CA LYS A 78 12.49 18.37 11.55
C LYS A 78 11.75 19.63 11.98
#